data_AF-A0A0A8UTH4-F1
#
_entry.id   AF-A0A0A8UTH4-F1
#
_cell.length_a   1.000
_cell.length_b   1.000
_cell.length_c   1.000
_cell.angle_alpha   90.00
_cell.angle_beta   90.00
_cell.angle_gamma   90.00
#
_symmetry.space_group_name_H-M   'P 1'
#
loop_
_entity.id
_entity.type
_entity.pdbx_description
1 polymer ?
#
loop_
_entity_poly.entity_id
_entity_poly.type
_entity_poly.pdbx_seq_one_letter_code
_entity_poly.pdbx_strand_id
1 'polypeptide(L)'
;MCMEMPNKKVGHAELTIGDSKFMLADTCTEMNAQGPKAFGGSPVGIHLYVKDVDAVADIAVKHGAKLVRKVENQFYGDRSGCLEDPFGHSWYIATHVEDVSEAEMEKRMKEMSK
;
A
#
# COMPACT_ATOMS: atom_id res chain seq x y z
N MET A 1 8.21 17.70 3.09
CA MET A 1 9.56 18.23 3.42
C MET A 1 10.62 17.23 2.94
N CYS A 2 11.80 17.64 2.46
CA CYS A 2 12.89 16.72 2.10
C CYS A 2 14.21 17.25 2.65
N MET A 3 14.97 16.40 3.36
CA MET A 3 16.30 16.68 3.87
C MET A 3 17.30 15.70 3.26
N GLU A 4 18.24 16.24 2.49
CA GLU A 4 19.32 15.48 1.89
C GLU A 4 20.47 15.25 2.88
N MET A 5 21.06 14.07 2.81
CA MET A 5 22.33 13.71 3.44
C MET A 5 23.48 13.81 2.43
N PRO A 6 24.75 13.85 2.91
CA PRO A 6 25.90 13.67 2.03
C PRO A 6 25.73 12.44 1.13
N ASN A 7 26.27 12.51 -0.09
CA ASN A 7 26.15 11.48 -1.14
C ASN A 7 24.75 11.35 -1.79
N LYS A 8 23.95 12.42 -1.79
CA LYS A 8 22.62 12.47 -2.43
C LYS A 8 21.62 11.45 -1.88
N LYS A 9 21.83 11.01 -0.65
CA LYS A 9 20.85 10.18 0.06
C LYS A 9 19.77 11.06 0.68
N VAL A 10 18.57 10.53 0.81
CA VAL A 10 17.48 11.17 1.54
C VAL A 10 17.58 10.76 3.01
N GLY A 11 17.91 11.68 3.91
CA GLY A 11 17.87 11.42 5.36
C GLY A 11 16.47 11.49 5.93
N HIS A 12 15.60 12.28 5.28
CA HIS A 12 14.19 12.38 5.62
C HIS A 12 13.40 12.95 4.45
N ALA A 13 12.28 12.32 4.12
CA ALA A 13 11.25 12.88 3.26
C ALA A 13 9.89 12.66 3.89
N GLU A 14 9.03 13.66 3.78
CA GLU A 14 7.64 13.62 4.17
C GLU A 14 6.81 13.74 2.90
N LEU A 15 5.99 12.72 2.66
CA LEU A 15 5.05 12.63 1.56
C LEU A 15 3.62 12.73 2.07
N THR A 16 2.73 13.14 1.19
CA THR A 16 1.30 13.25 1.50
C THR A 16 0.50 12.60 0.38
N ILE A 17 -0.37 11.66 0.75
CA ILE A 17 -1.39 11.11 -0.13
C ILE A 17 -2.74 11.44 0.51
N GLY A 18 -3.56 12.22 -0.20
CA GLY A 18 -4.79 12.76 0.37
C GLY A 18 -4.49 13.68 1.57
N ASP A 19 -4.99 13.30 2.74
CA ASP A 19 -4.73 13.93 4.04
C ASP A 19 -3.69 13.17 4.88
N SER A 20 -3.24 12.01 4.40
CA SER A 20 -2.35 11.12 5.12
C SER A 20 -0.90 11.48 4.85
N LYS A 21 -0.15 11.72 5.93
CA LYS A 21 1.28 12.00 5.90
C LYS A 21 2.07 10.77 6.27
N PHE A 22 3.11 10.46 5.49
CA PHE A 22 4.05 9.41 5.83
C PHE A 22 5.47 9.90 5.57
N MET A 23 6.36 9.46 6.46
CA MET A 23 7.76 9.86 6.47
C MET A 23 8.60 8.66 6.07
N LEU A 24 9.61 8.89 5.25
CA LEU A 24 10.57 7.88 4.82
C LEU A 24 11.98 8.46 4.75
N ALA A 25 12.95 7.58 4.59
CA ALA A 25 14.34 7.90 4.37
C ALA A 25 14.99 6.78 3.55
N ASP A 26 16.16 7.04 2.99
CA ASP A 26 16.99 5.98 2.45
C ASP A 26 17.51 5.06 3.55
N THR A 27 17.86 3.84 3.17
CA THR A 27 18.48 2.88 4.09
C THR A 27 19.82 3.39 4.62
N CYS A 28 20.03 3.24 5.92
CA CYS A 28 21.24 3.58 6.65
C CYS A 28 21.68 2.42 7.54
N THR A 29 22.65 1.64 7.06
CA THR A 29 23.16 0.45 7.76
C THR A 29 23.77 0.78 9.12
N GLU A 30 24.44 1.93 9.25
CA GLU A 30 25.04 2.40 10.51
C GLU A 30 24.00 2.62 11.62
N MET A 31 22.77 2.98 11.24
CA MET A 31 21.65 3.18 12.15
C MET A 31 20.69 1.98 12.20
N ASN A 32 21.06 0.86 11.58
CA ASN A 32 20.20 -0.32 11.39
C ASN A 32 18.84 0.01 10.73
N ALA A 33 18.79 1.04 9.88
CA ALA A 33 17.61 1.40 9.10
C ALA A 33 17.68 0.72 7.73
N GLN A 34 17.00 -0.41 7.58
CA GLN A 34 17.03 -1.22 6.35
C GLN A 34 15.63 -1.37 5.74
N GLY A 35 15.59 -1.65 4.44
CA GLY A 35 14.34 -1.91 3.74
C GLY A 35 13.75 -3.28 4.08
N PRO A 36 12.44 -3.50 3.83
CA PRO A 36 11.74 -4.75 4.12
C PRO A 36 12.44 -6.04 3.66
N LYS A 37 13.07 -6.01 2.48
CA LYS A 37 13.75 -7.18 1.90
C LYS A 37 14.88 -7.72 2.77
N ALA A 38 15.55 -6.87 3.56
CA ALA A 38 16.59 -7.30 4.48
C ALA A 38 16.05 -8.16 5.65
N PHE A 39 14.74 -8.09 5.91
CA PHE A 39 14.05 -8.80 6.98
C PHE A 39 13.13 -9.93 6.47
N GLY A 40 13.23 -10.29 5.19
CA GLY A 40 12.38 -11.31 4.57
C GLY A 40 10.99 -10.83 4.14
N GLY A 41 10.75 -9.52 4.18
CA GLY A 41 9.48 -8.91 3.77
C GLY A 41 9.07 -7.75 4.67
N SER A 42 7.97 -7.08 4.34
CA SER A 42 7.44 -6.00 5.15
C SER A 42 6.62 -6.58 6.31
N PRO A 43 6.98 -6.31 7.58
CA PRO A 43 6.20 -6.77 8.73
C PRO A 43 4.90 -5.97 8.90
N VAL A 44 4.77 -4.84 8.19
CA VAL A 44 3.62 -3.94 8.22
C VAL A 44 3.06 -3.73 6.81
N GLY A 45 1.75 -3.57 6.72
CA GLY A 45 1.06 -3.15 5.50
C GLY A 45 0.45 -1.77 5.69
N ILE A 46 0.58 -0.90 4.69
CA ILE A 46 -0.06 0.43 4.69
C ILE A 46 -1.36 0.32 3.90
N HIS A 47 -2.49 0.56 4.56
CA HIS A 47 -3.79 0.56 3.90
C HIS A 47 -4.23 1.99 3.61
N LEU A 48 -4.45 2.32 2.34
CA LEU A 48 -4.88 3.63 1.88
C LEU A 48 -6.21 3.55 1.13
N TYR A 49 -7.15 4.39 1.53
CA TYR A 49 -8.31 4.71 0.70
C TYR A 49 -7.94 5.76 -0.34
N VAL A 50 -8.30 5.51 -1.58
CA VAL A 50 -8.08 6.39 -2.73
C VAL A 50 -9.38 6.55 -3.50
N LYS A 51 -9.51 7.65 -4.24
CA LYS A 51 -10.71 7.94 -5.03
C LYS A 51 -10.92 6.96 -6.18
N ASP A 52 -9.83 6.48 -6.77
CA ASP A 52 -9.84 5.56 -7.90
C ASP A 52 -8.69 4.56 -7.75
N VAL A 53 -9.03 3.37 -7.27
CA VAL A 53 -8.07 2.28 -6.99
C VAL A 53 -7.46 1.70 -8.27
N ASP A 54 -8.19 1.66 -9.38
CA ASP A 54 -7.67 1.13 -10.64
C ASP A 54 -6.62 2.08 -11.22
N ALA A 55 -6.92 3.38 -11.26
CA ALA A 55 -5.98 4.38 -11.74
C ALA A 55 -4.68 4.42 -10.89
N VAL A 56 -4.82 4.30 -9.56
CA VAL A 56 -3.66 4.25 -8.65
C VAL A 56 -2.85 2.97 -8.85
N ALA A 57 -3.51 1.82 -9.01
CA ALA A 57 -2.84 0.55 -9.28
C ALA A 57 -2.05 0.59 -10.60
N ASP A 58 -2.65 1.12 -11.66
CA ASP A 58 -2.01 1.24 -12.98
C ASP A 58 -0.77 2.14 -12.92
N ILE A 59 -0.87 3.29 -12.24
CA ILE A 59 0.28 4.19 -12.03
C ILE A 59 1.36 3.48 -11.23
N ALA A 60 1.01 2.81 -10.13
CA ALA A 60 1.97 2.12 -9.28
C ALA A 60 2.72 1.02 -10.06
N VAL A 61 2.01 0.19 -10.82
CA VAL A 61 2.61 -0.88 -11.63
C VAL A 61 3.50 -0.30 -12.72
N LYS A 62 3.06 0.78 -13.41
CA LYS A 62 3.87 1.48 -14.41
C LYS A 62 5.20 1.99 -13.83
N HIS A 63 5.23 2.34 -12.54
CA HIS A 63 6.42 2.79 -11.82
C HIS A 63 7.17 1.68 -11.07
N GLY A 64 6.87 0.40 -11.36
CA GLY A 64 7.64 -0.75 -10.88
C GLY A 64 7.09 -1.43 -9.64
N ALA A 65 5.93 -1.02 -9.13
CA ALA A 65 5.23 -1.81 -8.13
C ALA A 65 4.73 -3.13 -8.73
N LYS A 66 4.68 -4.18 -7.90
CA LYS A 66 4.14 -5.48 -8.26
C LYS A 66 2.72 -5.61 -7.70
N LEU A 67 1.78 -6.01 -8.55
CA LEU A 67 0.43 -6.39 -8.10
C LEU A 67 0.49 -7.78 -7.44
N VAL A 68 0.42 -7.82 -6.12
CA VAL A 68 0.43 -9.04 -5.30
C VAL A 68 -0.96 -9.67 -5.27
N ARG A 69 -2.01 -8.84 -5.18
CA ARG A 69 -3.41 -9.25 -5.35
C ARG A 69 -4.06 -8.29 -6.34
N LYS A 70 -4.80 -8.83 -7.30
CA LYS A 70 -5.52 -8.04 -8.31
C LYS A 70 -6.54 -7.13 -7.65
N VAL A 71 -6.81 -5.99 -8.30
CA VAL A 71 -7.86 -5.07 -7.87
C VAL A 71 -9.22 -5.65 -8.25
N GLU A 72 -10.00 -6.03 -7.25
CA GLU A 72 -11.28 -6.71 -7.40
C GLU A 72 -12.31 -6.16 -6.40
N ASN A 73 -13.59 -6.29 -6.73
CA ASN A 73 -14.67 -5.96 -5.81
C ASN A 73 -14.72 -7.02 -4.71
N GLN A 74 -14.78 -6.58 -3.47
CA GLN A 74 -14.72 -7.43 -2.30
C GLN A 74 -16.08 -7.56 -1.65
N PHE A 75 -16.30 -8.68 -0.95
CA PHE A 75 -17.57 -8.97 -0.28
C PHE A 75 -18.01 -7.90 0.73
N TYR A 76 -17.05 -7.12 1.25
CA TYR A 76 -17.24 -6.05 2.23
C TYR A 76 -17.48 -4.67 1.62
N GLY A 77 -17.76 -4.56 0.32
CA GLY A 77 -18.21 -3.31 -0.31
C GLY A 77 -17.10 -2.38 -0.81
N ASP A 78 -15.83 -2.77 -0.70
CA ASP A 78 -14.72 -2.05 -1.31
C ASP A 78 -14.25 -2.71 -2.60
N ARG A 79 -13.72 -1.91 -3.51
CA ARG A 79 -12.85 -2.39 -4.58
C ARG A 79 -11.41 -2.23 -4.11
N SER A 80 -10.69 -3.33 -3.93
CA SER A 80 -9.36 -3.28 -3.32
C SER A 80 -8.36 -4.24 -3.96
N GLY A 81 -7.08 -3.92 -3.80
CA GLY A 81 -5.95 -4.73 -4.25
C GLY A 81 -4.74 -4.58 -3.33
N CYS A 82 -3.72 -5.41 -3.57
CA CYS A 82 -2.48 -5.41 -2.80
C CYS A 82 -1.29 -5.24 -3.73
N LEU A 83 -0.41 -4.31 -3.40
CA LEU A 83 0.81 -3.98 -4.14
C LEU A 83 2.04 -4.22 -3.24
N GLU A 84 3.14 -4.62 -3.86
CA GLU A 84 4.48 -4.52 -3.28
C GLU A 84 5.25 -3.45 -4.07
N ASP A 85 5.76 -2.42 -3.39
CA ASP A 85 6.53 -1.37 -4.06
C ASP A 85 7.96 -1.85 -4.42
N PRO A 86 8.73 -1.11 -5.22
CA PRO A 86 10.09 -1.51 -5.61
C PRO A 86 11.03 -1.78 -4.42
N PHE A 87 10.78 -1.13 -3.28
CA PHE A 87 11.58 -1.23 -2.05
C PHE A 87 11.14 -2.39 -1.16
N GLY A 88 10.03 -3.05 -1.47
CA GLY A 88 9.50 -4.23 -0.79
C GLY A 88 8.46 -3.93 0.28
N HIS A 89 7.92 -2.70 0.35
CA HIS A 89 6.82 -2.40 1.28
C HIS A 89 5.50 -2.92 0.73
N SER A 90 4.65 -3.41 1.63
CA SER A 90 3.30 -3.88 1.29
C SER A 90 2.28 -2.75 1.43
N TRP A 91 1.49 -2.57 0.38
CA TRP A 91 0.44 -1.57 0.28
C TRP A 91 -0.90 -2.24 -0.03
N TYR A 92 -1.93 -1.87 0.71
CA TYR A 92 -3.32 -2.18 0.40
C TYR A 92 -3.96 -0.88 -0.08
N ILE A 93 -4.60 -0.93 -1.24
CA ILE A 93 -5.29 0.24 -1.80
C ILE A 93 -6.75 -0.12 -2.02
N ALA A 94 -7.64 0.79 -1.66
CA ALA A 94 -9.08 0.57 -1.77
C ALA A 94 -9.82 1.83 -2.20
N THR A 95 -10.89 1.64 -2.96
CA THR A 95 -11.94 2.62 -3.15
C THR A 95 -13.21 2.04 -2.57
N HIS A 96 -13.85 2.78 -1.67
CA HIS A 96 -15.13 2.38 -1.13
C HIS A 96 -16.21 2.48 -2.21
N VAL A 97 -16.98 1.40 -2.42
CA VAL A 97 -18.01 1.31 -3.47
C VAL A 97 -19.41 1.38 -2.86
N GLU A 98 -19.67 0.62 -1.80
CA GLU A 98 -20.98 0.57 -1.15
C GLU A 98 -20.89 0.17 0.33
N ASP A 99 -21.85 0.67 1.12
CA ASP A 99 -22.08 0.19 2.48
C ASP A 99 -22.78 -1.18 2.44
N VAL A 100 -22.20 -2.18 3.11
CA VAL A 100 -22.76 -3.54 3.20
C VAL A 100 -23.06 -3.86 4.66
N SER A 101 -24.28 -4.33 4.94
CA SER A 101 -24.64 -4.76 6.29
C SER A 101 -23.88 -6.03 6.70
N GLU A 102 -23.69 -6.25 8.01
CA GLU A 102 -23.00 -7.45 8.52
C GLU A 102 -23.63 -8.74 7.99
N ALA A 103 -24.97 -8.83 7.98
CA ALA A 103 -25.69 -9.99 7.48
C ALA A 103 -25.42 -10.26 5.99
N GLU A 104 -25.33 -9.22 5.18
CA GLU A 104 -25.03 -9.34 3.75
C GLU A 104 -23.55 -9.65 3.51
N MET A 105 -22.63 -9.06 4.31
CA MET A 105 -21.20 -9.41 4.26
C MET A 105 -20.96 -10.89 4.58
N GLU A 106 -21.60 -11.43 5.63
CA GLU A 106 -21.49 -12.85 5.98
C GLU A 106 -21.98 -13.76 4.86
N LYS A 107 -23.09 -13.38 4.21
CA LYS A 107 -23.65 -14.13 3.08
C LYS A 107 -22.68 -14.13 1.89
N ARG A 108 -22.20 -12.96 1.47
CA ARG A 108 -21.24 -12.81 0.36
C ARG A 108 -19.91 -13.53 0.64
N MET A 109 -19.39 -13.47 1.87
CA MET A 109 -18.18 -14.19 2.27
C MET A 109 -18.34 -15.72 2.12
N LYS A 110 -19.49 -16.27 2.53
CA LYS A 110 -19.78 -17.71 2.40
C LYS A 110 -19.90 -18.14 0.93
N GLU A 111 -20.39 -17.27 0.05
CA GLU A 111 -20.46 -17.53 -1.40
C GLU A 111 -19.08 -17.53 -2.06
N MET A 112 -18.18 -16.63 -1.64
CA MET A 112 -16.79 -16.58 -2.14
C MET A 112 -15.88 -17.71 -1.62
N SER A 113 -16.24 -18.34 -0.49
CA SER A 113 -15.45 -19.41 0.15
C SER A 113 -15.82 -20.82 -0.34
N LYS A 114 -16.73 -20.93 -1.31
CA LYS A 114 -17.16 -22.19 -1.95
C LYS A 114 -16.50 -22.36 -3.31
#